data_AF-A0A9E6EZ77-F1
#
_entry.id   AF-A0A9E6EZ77-F1
#
_cell.length_a   1.000
_cell.length_b   1.000
_cell.length_c   1.000
_cell.angle_alpha   90.00
_cell.angle_beta   90.00
_cell.angle_gamma   90.00
#
_symmetry.space_group_name_H-M   'P 1'
#
loop_
_entity.id
_entity.type
_entity.pdbx_description
1 polymer ?
#
loop_
_entity_poly.entity_id
_entity_poly.type
_entity_poly.pdbx_seq_one_letter_code
_entity_poly.pdbx_strand_id
1 'polypeptide(L)' 'MKSTTDIKIADAIKNAESYIEQMKQMNDKKLSKHIDLFQQQLEKAFKQNNKVAFELLSEYERQTIIARANKD' A
#
# COMPACT_ATOMS: atom_id res chain seq x y z
N MET A 1 -0.38 5.80 24.25
CA MET A 1 0.70 5.91 23.22
C MET A 1 0.13 5.37 21.92
N LYS A 2 0.17 6.15 20.83
CA LYS A 2 -0.12 5.60 19.49
C LYS A 2 1.03 4.65 19.12
N SER A 3 0.72 3.47 18.59
CA SER A 3 1.77 2.55 18.17
C SER A 3 2.53 3.16 16.98
N THR A 4 3.79 2.80 16.80
CA THR A 4 4.63 3.25 15.68
C THR A 4 3.99 2.95 14.32
N THR A 5 3.09 1.98 14.26
CA THR A 5 2.38 1.57 13.06
C THR A 5 1.13 2.41 12.80
N ASP A 6 0.44 2.89 13.85
CA ASP A 6 -0.68 3.84 13.70
C ASP A 6 -0.20 5.17 13.10
N ILE A 7 1.01 5.58 13.47
CA ILE A 7 1.69 6.74 12.87
C ILE A 7 1.95 6.50 11.38
N LYS A 8 2.44 5.31 11.02
CA LYS A 8 2.70 4.94 9.62
C LYS A 8 1.43 4.91 8.77
N ILE A 9 0.30 4.45 9.32
CA ILE A 9 -0.99 4.46 8.59
C ILE A 9 -1.46 5.90 8.37
N ALA A 10 -1.43 6.74 9.41
CA ALA A 10 -1.82 8.14 9.28
C ALA A 10 -0.93 8.89 8.27
N ASP A 11 0.38 8.62 8.29
CA ASP A 11 1.32 9.19 7.32
C ASP A 11 1.08 8.65 5.91
N ALA A 12 0.77 7.36 5.76
CA ALA A 12 0.44 6.75 4.47
C ALA A 12 -0.80 7.39 3.83
N ILE A 13 -1.83 7.65 4.64
CA ILE A 13 -3.06 8.33 4.20
C ILE A 13 -2.77 9.79 3.87
N LYS A 14 -2.05 10.50 4.75
CA LYS A 14 -1.75 11.93 4.57
C LYS A 14 -0.90 12.19 3.32
N ASN A 15 0.00 11.28 2.98
CA ASN A 15 0.91 11.41 1.85
C ASN A 15 0.49 10.56 0.64
N ALA A 16 -0.74 10.06 0.62
CA ALA A 16 -1.22 9.12 -0.40
C ALA A 16 -1.03 9.64 -1.83
N GLU A 17 -1.34 10.92 -2.08
CA GLU A 17 -1.15 11.54 -3.40
C GLU A 17 0.31 11.54 -3.85
N SER A 18 1.24 11.88 -2.95
CA SER A 18 2.67 11.86 -3.27
C SER A 18 3.15 10.45 -3.58
N TYR A 19 2.68 9.44 -2.86
CA TYR A 19 3.02 8.05 -3.12
C TYR A 19 2.42 7.54 -4.44
N ILE A 20 1.19 7.92 -4.77
CA ILE A 20 0.57 7.63 -6.06
C ILE A 20 1.39 8.22 -7.20
N GLU A 21 1.82 9.48 -7.10
CA GLU A 21 2.66 10.12 -8.13
C GLU A 21 4.04 9.46 -8.25
N GLN A 22 4.66 9.05 -7.15
CA GLN A 22 5.90 8.27 -7.19
C GLN A 22 5.70 6.91 -7.87
N MET A 23 4.58 6.24 -7.58
CA MET A 23 4.22 4.95 -8.18
C MET A 23 3.91 5.08 -9.68
N LYS A 24 3.30 6.18 -10.12
CA LYS A 24 3.11 6.47 -11.56
C LYS A 24 4.42 6.50 -12.34
N GLN A 25 5.52 6.92 -11.73
CA GLN A 25 6.84 6.92 -12.39
C GLN A 25 7.46 5.51 -12.46
N MET A 26 6.93 4.52 -11.73
CA MET A 26 7.41 3.14 -11.80
C MET A 26 6.87 2.43 -13.03
N ASN A 27 7.65 1.52 -13.63
CA ASN A 27 7.14 0.73 -14.76
C ASN A 27 6.03 -0.25 -14.34
N ASP A 28 5.15 -0.61 -15.29
CA ASP A 28 3.98 -1.43 -15.00
C ASP A 28 4.33 -2.82 -14.48
N LYS A 29 5.46 -3.37 -14.94
CA LYS A 29 5.99 -4.65 -14.46
C LYS A 29 6.32 -4.59 -12.97
N LYS A 30 6.89 -3.49 -12.48
CA LYS A 30 7.15 -3.27 -11.05
C LYS A 30 5.86 -3.06 -10.29
N LEU A 31 4.94 -2.23 -10.80
CA LEU A 31 3.63 -2.01 -10.17
C LEU A 31 2.85 -3.32 -9.99
N SER A 32 2.82 -4.17 -11.02
CA SER A 32 2.17 -5.49 -10.94
C SER A 32 2.81 -6.36 -9.85
N LYS A 33 4.15 -6.41 -9.79
CA LYS A 33 4.85 -7.16 -8.74
C LYS A 33 4.56 -6.63 -7.32
N HIS A 34 4.41 -5.31 -7.17
CA HIS A 34 4.06 -4.72 -5.89
C HIS A 34 2.65 -5.11 -5.46
N ILE A 35 1.67 -5.08 -6.38
CA ILE A 35 0.30 -5.54 -6.12
C ILE A 35 0.32 -7.01 -5.66
N ASP A 36 0.97 -7.90 -6.41
CA ASP A 36 1.06 -9.32 -6.07
C ASP A 36 1.69 -9.53 -4.68
N LEU A 37 2.76 -8.78 -4.37
CA LEU A 37 3.44 -8.84 -3.09
C LEU A 37 2.55 -8.35 -1.95
N PHE A 38 1.80 -7.26 -2.14
CA PHE A 38 0.89 -6.74 -1.13
C PHE A 38 -0.24 -7.73 -0.84
N GLN A 39 -0.82 -8.36 -1.86
CA GLN A 39 -1.84 -9.39 -1.68
C GLN A 39 -1.34 -10.59 -0.87
N GLN A 40 -0.12 -11.08 -1.17
CA GLN A 40 0.49 -12.15 -0.38
C GLN A 40 0.73 -11.74 1.07
N GLN A 41 1.11 -10.49 1.32
CA GLN A 41 1.32 -9.98 2.68
C GLN A 41 0.01 -9.73 3.41
N LEU A 42 -1.04 -9.30 2.71
CA LEU A 42 -2.40 -9.16 3.26
C LEU A 42 -2.94 -10.50 3.75
N GLU A 43 -2.79 -11.56 2.95
CA GLU A 43 -3.20 -12.89 3.35
C GLU A 43 -2.45 -13.36 4.60
N LYS A 44 -1.14 -13.10 4.67
CA LYS A 44 -0.33 -13.40 5.87
C LYS A 44 -0.77 -12.59 7.09
N ALA A 45 -0.98 -11.29 6.93
CA ALA A 45 -1.43 -10.40 8.00
C ALA A 45 -2.80 -10.84 8.54
N PHE A 46 -3.71 -11.24 7.65
CA PHE A 46 -5.01 -11.79 8.01
C PHE A 46 -4.87 -13.09 8.81
N LYS A 47 -4.07 -14.06 8.33
CA LYS A 47 -3.81 -15.33 9.04
C LYS A 47 -3.16 -15.12 10.41
N GLN A 48 -2.36 -14.07 10.57
CA GLN A 48 -1.72 -13.70 11.84
C GLN A 48 -2.63 -12.85 12.75
N ASN A 49 -3.87 -12.54 12.33
CA ASN A 49 -4.78 -11.61 12.99
C ASN A 49 -4.12 -10.22 13.25
N ASN A 50 -3.19 -9.82 12.39
CA ASN A 50 -2.47 -8.55 12.48
C ASN A 50 -3.21 -7.48 11.69
N LYS A 51 -4.25 -6.91 12.32
CA LYS A 51 -5.12 -5.90 11.72
C LYS A 51 -4.37 -4.66 11.24
N VAL A 52 -3.36 -4.22 11.98
CA VAL A 52 -2.63 -3.00 11.66
C VAL A 52 -1.78 -3.18 10.40
N ALA A 53 -1.09 -4.32 10.28
CA ALA A 53 -0.38 -4.64 9.05
C ALA A 53 -1.35 -4.79 7.86
N PHE A 54 -2.51 -5.40 8.09
CA PHE A 54 -3.55 -5.54 7.07
C PHE A 54 -4.04 -4.19 6.55
N GLU A 55 -4.37 -3.25 7.43
CA GLU A 55 -4.83 -1.89 7.07
C GLU A 55 -3.76 -1.12 6.29
N LEU A 56 -2.51 -1.16 6.75
CA LEU A 56 -1.40 -0.49 6.07
C LEU A 56 -1.14 -1.05 4.67
N LEU A 57 -1.14 -2.38 4.53
CA LEU A 57 -0.93 -3.03 3.23
C LEU A 57 -2.09 -2.77 2.27
N SER A 58 -3.33 -2.72 2.78
CA SER A 58 -4.51 -2.40 1.97
C SER A 58 -4.43 -1.00 1.39
N GLU A 59 -3.96 -0.02 2.18
CA GLU A 59 -3.79 1.35 1.71
C GLU A 59 -2.69 1.46 0.65
N TYR A 60 -1.56 0.76 0.81
CA TYR A 60 -0.51 0.74 -0.22
C TYR A 60 -0.95 0.03 -1.50
N GLU A 61 -1.72 -1.07 -1.39
CA GLU A 61 -2.30 -1.74 -2.56
C GLU A 61 -3.24 -0.79 -3.31
N ARG A 62 -4.14 -0.10 -2.59
CA ARG A 62 -5.05 0.90 -3.16
C ARG A 62 -4.31 1.99 -3.92
N GLN A 63 -3.27 2.57 -3.31
CA GLN A 63 -2.44 3.61 -3.93
C GLN A 63 -1.77 3.09 -5.21
N THR A 64 -1.26 1.85 -5.19
CA THR A 64 -0.59 1.23 -6.35
C THR A 64 -1.56 0.99 -7.51
N ILE A 65 -2.78 0.53 -7.20
CA ILE A 65 -3.84 0.32 -8.21
C ILE A 65 -4.23 1.66 -8.84
N ILE A 66 -4.43 2.72 -8.03
CA ILE A 66 -4.75 4.05 -8.54
C ILE A 66 -3.63 4.60 -9.42
N ALA A 67 -2.38 4.46 -8.99
CA ALA A 67 -1.23 4.89 -9.79
C ALA A 67 -1.18 4.19 -11.16
N ARG A 68 -1.48 2.89 -11.19
CA ARG A 68 -1.54 2.12 -12.43
C ARG A 68 -2.74 2.50 -13.31
N ALA A 69 -3.91 2.74 -12.72
CA ALA A 69 -5.12 3.12 -13.47
C ALA A 69 -5.03 4.53 -14.06
N ASN A 70 -4.31 5.43 -13.40
CA ASN A 70 -4.11 6.82 -13.83
C ASN A 70 -2.83 7.02 -14.65
N LYS A 71 -2.22 5.94 -15.15
CA LYS A 71 -1.16 6.05 -16.15
C LYS A 71 -1.79 6.18 -17.52
N ASP A 72 -1.55 7.33 -18.14
CA ASP A 72 -1.84 7.58 -19.54
C ASP A 72 -0.81 6.89 -20.46
#